data_AF-A0AAV5U9L6-F1
#
_entry.id   AF-A0AAV5U9L6-F1
#
_cell.length_a   1.000
_cell.length_b   1.000
_cell.length_c   1.000
_cell.angle_alpha   90.00
_cell.angle_beta   90.00
_cell.angle_gamma   90.00
#
_symmetry.space_group_name_H-M   'P 1'
#
loop_
_entity.id
_entity.type
_entity.pdbx_description
1 polymer ?
#
loop_
_entity_poly.entity_id
_entity_poly.type
_entity_poly.pdbx_seq_one_letter_code
_entity_poly.pdbx_strand_id
1 'polypeptide(L)'
;TTGNEVLDIMFSLETAYFSLLESLRAEEQMLVYRVRYDLAINAFYNDEVNKVAILAPFLYPAITDKSTIDKPYNLFFFIGHEVFHSVVRTDWAEKSPAFNSGMKCMIDHYNKTCDTYPVGSCNSGAQTFEEDGPDIEGQRINYEFLIRNNKEEELNEIVFESERLSVNREQAFFYLSGITFCSEIKAIDNHTDVHSLPHARINGLVTQMPEFTKAFFCSSNQAMYTEK
;
A
#
# COMPACT_ATOMS: atom_id res chain seq x y z
N THR A 1 17.54 -20.73 28.05
CA THR A 1 16.45 -20.73 29.04
C THR A 1 16.55 -19.44 29.83
N THR A 2 15.42 -18.79 30.04
CA THR A 2 15.23 -17.49 30.70
C THR A 2 14.89 -17.65 32.18
N GLY A 3 14.51 -18.86 32.61
CA GLY A 3 14.08 -19.15 33.97
C GLY A 3 12.60 -18.82 34.21
N ASN A 4 11.88 -18.35 33.19
CA ASN A 4 10.43 -18.23 33.19
C ASN A 4 9.86 -19.30 32.26
N GLU A 5 9.08 -20.23 32.80
CA GLU A 5 8.56 -21.39 32.08
C GLU A 5 7.74 -21.02 30.85
N VAL A 6 6.92 -19.98 30.93
CA VAL A 6 6.08 -19.53 29.80
C VAL A 6 6.94 -18.95 28.68
N LEU A 7 7.91 -18.09 29.02
CA LEU A 7 8.83 -17.53 28.02
C LEU A 7 9.71 -18.61 27.39
N ASP A 8 10.15 -19.59 28.17
CA ASP A 8 10.96 -20.71 27.66
C ASP A 8 10.17 -21.61 26.72
N ILE A 9 8.88 -21.83 26.97
CA ILE A 9 7.98 -22.52 26.04
C ILE A 9 7.80 -21.70 24.75
N MET A 10 7.55 -20.39 24.87
CA MET A 10 7.37 -19.52 23.70
C MET A 10 8.60 -19.51 22.80
N PHE A 11 9.80 -19.32 23.35
CA PHE A 11 11.04 -19.36 22.57
C PHE A 11 11.32 -20.75 21.99
N SER A 12 10.96 -21.82 22.69
CA SER A 12 11.10 -23.18 22.15
C SER A 12 10.18 -23.43 20.97
N LEU A 13 8.93 -22.94 21.03
CA LEU A 13 7.98 -23.01 19.92
C LEU A 13 8.43 -22.16 18.73
N GLU A 14 8.95 -20.97 18.98
CA GLU A 14 9.51 -20.09 17.95
C GLU A 14 10.72 -20.72 17.27
N THR A 15 11.64 -21.30 18.06
CA THR A 15 12.81 -22.03 17.53
C THR A 15 12.37 -23.22 16.70
N ALA A 16 11.43 -24.04 17.21
CA ALA A 16 10.90 -25.19 16.47
C ALA A 16 10.21 -24.77 15.16
N TYR A 17 9.53 -23.62 15.16
CA TYR A 17 8.93 -23.04 13.95
C TYR A 17 10.00 -22.67 12.92
N PHE A 18 11.05 -21.96 13.31
CA PHE A 18 12.12 -21.59 12.38
C PHE A 18 12.87 -22.81 11.84
N SER A 19 13.17 -23.78 12.71
CA SER A 19 13.76 -25.06 12.27
C SER A 19 12.85 -25.85 11.33
N LEU A 20 11.53 -25.81 11.54
CA LEU A 20 10.56 -26.39 10.61
C LEU A 20 10.64 -25.68 9.26
N LEU A 21 10.57 -24.34 9.22
CA LEU A 21 10.65 -23.58 7.98
C LEU A 21 11.93 -23.88 7.19
N GLU A 22 13.09 -23.92 7.84
CA GLU A 22 14.37 -24.24 7.20
C GLU A 22 14.39 -25.64 6.56
N SER A 23 13.58 -26.57 7.08
CA SER A 23 13.48 -27.94 6.55
C SER A 23 12.49 -28.11 5.39
N LEU A 24 11.64 -27.10 5.16
CA LEU A 24 10.56 -27.15 4.17
C LEU A 24 10.99 -26.51 2.85
N ARG A 25 10.40 -26.98 1.75
CA ARG A 25 10.51 -26.29 0.46
C ARG A 25 9.68 -25.01 0.50
N ALA A 26 10.02 -24.03 -0.34
CA ALA A 26 9.36 -22.72 -0.35
C ALA A 26 7.81 -22.81 -0.49
N GLU A 27 7.29 -23.77 -1.26
CA GLU A 27 5.84 -23.99 -1.38
C GLU A 27 5.19 -24.51 -0.08
N GLU A 28 5.91 -25.32 0.69
CA GLU A 28 5.47 -25.87 1.97
C GLU A 28 5.60 -24.82 3.07
N GLN A 29 6.65 -24.01 3.04
CA GLN A 29 6.79 -22.83 3.89
C GLN A 29 5.60 -21.88 3.68
N MET A 30 5.19 -21.62 2.43
CA MET A 30 4.01 -20.80 2.13
C MET A 30 2.73 -21.35 2.77
N LEU A 31 2.56 -22.67 2.83
CA LEU A 31 1.42 -23.28 3.52
C LEU A 31 1.50 -23.05 5.04
N VAL A 32 2.68 -23.26 5.64
CA VAL A 32 2.90 -23.02 7.07
C VAL A 32 2.71 -21.55 7.44
N TYR A 33 3.19 -20.62 6.61
CA TYR A 33 2.96 -19.19 6.76
C TYR A 33 1.47 -18.87 6.75
N ARG A 34 0.71 -19.39 5.78
CA ARG A 34 -0.76 -19.18 5.72
C ARG A 34 -1.47 -19.66 6.98
N VAL A 35 -1.08 -20.82 7.51
CA VAL A 35 -1.64 -21.39 8.75
C VAL A 35 -1.22 -20.55 9.97
N ARG A 36 0.02 -20.07 10.05
CA ARG A 36 0.46 -19.22 11.16
C ARG A 36 -0.26 -17.88 11.18
N TYR A 37 -0.46 -17.29 10.01
CA TYR A 37 -1.21 -16.03 9.84
C TYR A 37 -2.73 -16.25 9.80
N ASP A 38 -3.24 -17.40 10.28
CA ASP A 38 -4.58 -18.02 10.14
C ASP A 38 -5.81 -17.09 10.10
N LEU A 39 -5.72 -15.85 10.59
CA LEU A 39 -6.78 -14.83 10.55
C LEU A 39 -6.26 -13.38 10.44
N ALA A 40 -5.01 -13.17 10.03
CA ALA A 40 -4.46 -11.84 9.85
C ALA A 40 -5.10 -11.13 8.66
N ILE A 41 -5.36 -9.83 8.83
CA ILE A 41 -5.70 -8.93 7.73
C ILE A 41 -4.37 -8.56 7.07
N ASN A 42 -3.90 -9.40 6.14
CA ASN A 42 -2.68 -9.12 5.37
C ASN A 42 -2.70 -9.70 3.94
N ALA A 43 -1.79 -9.19 3.11
CA ALA A 43 -1.38 -9.72 1.82
C ALA A 43 0.16 -9.74 1.77
N PHE A 44 0.74 -10.56 0.88
CA PHE A 44 2.19 -10.58 0.69
C PHE A 44 2.59 -11.21 -0.65
N TYR A 45 3.72 -10.75 -1.18
CA TYR A 45 4.46 -11.37 -2.27
C TYR A 45 5.60 -12.22 -1.72
N ASN A 46 5.73 -13.45 -2.22
CA ASN A 46 6.87 -14.31 -1.96
C ASN A 46 7.74 -14.39 -3.23
N ASP A 47 8.98 -13.93 -3.12
CA ASP A 47 9.92 -13.83 -4.22
C ASP A 47 10.56 -15.18 -4.61
N GLU A 48 10.78 -16.08 -3.65
CA GLU A 48 11.32 -17.42 -3.93
C GLU A 48 10.41 -18.26 -4.84
N VAL A 49 9.09 -18.16 -4.67
CA VAL A 49 8.12 -18.89 -5.50
C VAL A 49 7.40 -18.00 -6.52
N ASN A 50 7.68 -16.69 -6.55
CA ASN A 50 7.01 -15.71 -7.40
C ASN A 50 5.47 -15.81 -7.29
N LYS A 51 4.94 -15.73 -6.07
CA LYS A 51 3.50 -15.85 -5.79
C LYS A 51 3.00 -14.73 -4.89
N VAL A 52 1.88 -14.15 -5.29
CA VAL A 52 1.06 -13.31 -4.42
C VAL A 52 0.14 -14.18 -3.58
N ALA A 53 0.04 -13.90 -2.28
CA ALA A 53 -0.91 -14.50 -1.37
C ALA A 53 -1.78 -13.40 -0.75
N ILE A 54 -3.10 -13.51 -0.95
CA ILE A 54 -4.09 -12.67 -0.28
C ILE A 54 -4.78 -13.53 0.78
N LEU A 55 -4.70 -13.13 2.06
CA LEU A 55 -5.34 -13.88 3.13
C LEU A 55 -6.85 -13.66 3.12
N ALA A 56 -7.63 -14.69 3.47
CA ALA A 56 -9.08 -14.63 3.42
C ALA A 56 -9.70 -13.46 4.23
N PRO A 57 -9.22 -13.11 5.44
CA PRO A 57 -9.72 -11.94 6.17
C PRO A 57 -9.46 -10.62 5.45
N PHE A 58 -8.42 -10.54 4.63
CA PHE A 58 -8.10 -9.33 3.85
C PHE A 58 -9.15 -9.02 2.77
N LEU A 59 -9.90 -10.04 2.35
CA LEU A 59 -11.03 -9.90 1.42
C LEU A 59 -12.28 -9.31 2.11
N TYR A 60 -12.28 -9.15 3.44
CA TYR A 60 -13.42 -8.73 4.25
C TYR A 60 -13.07 -7.62 5.26
N PRO A 61 -13.91 -6.58 5.40
CA PRO A 61 -15.01 -6.20 4.52
C PRO A 61 -14.46 -5.53 3.26
N ALA A 62 -14.89 -6.00 2.09
CA ALA A 62 -14.80 -5.16 0.90
C ALA A 62 -15.52 -3.84 1.23
N ILE A 63 -14.81 -2.70 1.15
CA ILE A 63 -15.39 -1.36 1.38
C ILE A 63 -16.20 -0.99 0.13
N THR A 64 -17.23 -1.78 -0.15
CA THR A 64 -18.19 -1.58 -1.22
C THR A 64 -19.58 -1.65 -0.62
N ASP A 65 -20.34 -0.60 -0.82
CA ASP A 65 -21.77 -0.53 -0.54
C ASP A 65 -22.60 -0.72 -1.82
N LYS A 66 -21.93 -0.96 -2.96
CA LYS A 66 -22.47 -0.97 -4.33
C LYS A 66 -23.09 0.34 -4.82
N SER A 67 -23.44 1.26 -3.92
CA SER A 67 -24.02 2.56 -4.23
C SER A 67 -22.97 3.64 -4.50
N THR A 68 -21.96 3.74 -3.65
CA THR A 68 -20.88 4.73 -3.74
C THR A 68 -19.73 4.19 -4.56
N ILE A 69 -19.33 2.96 -4.26
CA ILE A 69 -18.24 2.24 -4.92
C ILE A 69 -18.74 0.84 -5.27
N ASP A 70 -18.86 0.55 -6.56
CA ASP A 70 -19.49 -0.68 -7.09
C ASP A 70 -18.52 -1.87 -7.20
N LYS A 71 -17.22 -1.62 -7.03
CA LYS A 71 -16.15 -2.63 -7.11
C LYS A 71 -15.18 -2.48 -5.93
N PRO A 72 -14.53 -3.56 -5.47
CA PRO A 72 -13.62 -3.50 -4.33
C PRO A 72 -12.26 -2.92 -4.73
N TYR A 73 -12.20 -1.63 -5.10
CA TYR A 73 -10.96 -0.98 -5.57
C TYR A 73 -9.85 -0.99 -4.51
N ASN A 74 -10.19 -1.01 -3.22
CA ASN A 74 -9.20 -1.19 -2.15
C ASN A 74 -8.50 -2.55 -2.25
N LEU A 75 -9.23 -3.63 -2.53
CA LEU A 75 -8.64 -4.95 -2.76
C LEU A 75 -7.78 -4.96 -4.03
N PHE A 76 -8.24 -4.30 -5.10
CA PHE A 76 -7.49 -4.23 -6.35
C PHE A 76 -6.18 -3.45 -6.20
N PHE A 77 -6.17 -2.39 -5.39
CA PHE A 77 -4.96 -1.68 -4.98
C PHE A 77 -3.95 -2.65 -4.36
N PHE A 78 -4.36 -3.42 -3.35
CA PHE A 78 -3.44 -4.34 -2.68
C PHE A 78 -2.97 -5.49 -3.58
N ILE A 79 -3.83 -6.03 -4.45
CA ILE A 79 -3.39 -6.99 -5.47
C ILE A 79 -2.32 -6.37 -6.37
N GLY A 80 -2.52 -5.12 -6.80
CA GLY A 80 -1.53 -4.36 -7.56
C GLY A 80 -0.22 -4.20 -6.80
N HIS A 81 -0.29 -3.72 -5.56
CA HIS A 81 0.84 -3.57 -4.64
C HIS A 81 1.65 -4.87 -4.54
N GLU A 82 1.01 -5.99 -4.22
CA GLU A 82 1.71 -7.28 -4.12
C GLU A 82 2.32 -7.75 -5.44
N VAL A 83 1.66 -7.50 -6.58
CA VAL A 83 2.23 -7.82 -7.90
C VAL A 83 3.47 -6.98 -8.16
N PHE A 84 3.48 -5.70 -7.78
CA PHE A 84 4.60 -4.80 -8.04
C PHE A 84 5.84 -5.08 -7.20
N HIS A 85 5.74 -5.76 -6.06
CA HIS A 85 6.94 -6.29 -5.37
C HIS A 85 7.81 -7.22 -6.25
N SER A 86 7.25 -7.82 -7.30
CA SER A 86 8.02 -8.64 -8.24
C SER A 86 9.00 -7.84 -9.13
N VAL A 87 8.76 -6.53 -9.31
CA VAL A 87 9.51 -5.68 -10.26
C VAL A 87 10.03 -4.38 -9.67
N VAL A 88 9.45 -3.86 -8.59
CA VAL A 88 9.92 -2.66 -7.89
C VAL A 88 10.86 -3.09 -6.77
N ARG A 89 12.12 -3.36 -7.13
CA ARG A 89 13.16 -3.81 -6.20
C ARG A 89 14.44 -3.03 -6.41
N THR A 90 15.11 -2.68 -5.33
CA THR A 90 16.36 -1.90 -5.32
C THR A 90 17.48 -2.55 -6.12
N ASP A 91 17.51 -3.89 -6.20
CA ASP A 91 18.50 -4.64 -6.97
C ASP A 91 18.42 -4.40 -8.49
N TRP A 92 17.33 -3.82 -8.99
CA TRP A 92 17.20 -3.40 -10.39
C TRP A 92 17.94 -2.10 -10.71
N ALA A 93 18.30 -1.30 -9.71
CA ALA A 93 18.99 -0.03 -9.91
C ALA A 93 20.36 -0.20 -10.59
N GLU A 94 21.07 -1.30 -10.31
CA GLU A 94 22.34 -1.60 -10.96
C GLU A 94 22.16 -2.14 -12.38
N LYS A 95 21.00 -2.75 -12.65
CA LYS A 95 20.69 -3.43 -13.92
C LYS A 95 20.11 -2.47 -14.97
N SER A 96 19.49 -1.37 -14.54
CA SER A 96 18.84 -0.41 -15.43
C SER A 96 19.05 1.03 -14.95
N PRO A 97 19.81 1.86 -15.69
CA PRO A 97 19.94 3.29 -15.39
C PRO A 97 18.60 4.02 -15.34
N ALA A 98 17.65 3.64 -16.21
CA ALA A 98 16.32 4.22 -16.23
C ALA A 98 15.55 3.89 -14.94
N PHE A 99 15.63 2.64 -14.46
CA PHE A 99 15.03 2.25 -13.19
C PHE A 99 15.69 3.01 -12.03
N ASN A 100 17.02 3.10 -11.99
CA ASN A 100 17.74 3.83 -10.95
C ASN A 100 17.31 5.30 -10.88
N SER A 101 17.13 5.96 -12.03
CA SER A 101 16.61 7.33 -12.08
C SER A 101 15.18 7.43 -11.55
N GLY A 102 14.29 6.51 -11.93
CA GLY A 102 12.91 6.46 -11.41
C GLY A 102 12.86 6.20 -9.90
N MET A 103 13.64 5.24 -9.42
CA MET A 103 13.79 4.91 -7.99
C MET A 103 14.24 6.13 -7.19
N LYS A 104 15.29 6.83 -7.63
CA LYS A 104 15.76 8.04 -6.95
C LYS A 104 14.70 9.13 -6.91
N CYS A 105 13.96 9.31 -8.00
CA CYS A 105 12.85 10.28 -8.05
C CYS A 105 11.75 9.93 -7.03
N MET A 106 11.36 8.66 -6.91
CA MET A 106 10.38 8.22 -5.90
C MET A 106 10.91 8.41 -4.47
N ILE A 107 12.17 8.06 -4.21
CA ILE A 107 12.80 8.25 -2.90
C ILE A 107 12.81 9.73 -2.51
N ASP A 108 13.24 10.61 -3.40
CA ASP A 108 13.27 12.06 -3.16
C ASP A 108 11.86 12.62 -2.93
N HIS A 109 10.88 12.09 -3.65
CA HIS A 109 9.47 12.45 -3.47
C HIS A 109 8.93 12.09 -2.08
N TYR A 110 9.21 10.88 -1.59
CA TYR A 110 8.75 10.45 -0.26
C TYR A 110 9.50 11.17 0.87
N ASN A 111 10.79 11.45 0.69
CA ASN A 111 11.52 12.37 1.59
C ASN A 111 10.80 13.73 1.66
N LYS A 112 10.42 14.29 0.52
CA LYS A 112 9.74 15.59 0.46
C LYS A 112 8.31 15.55 0.99
N THR A 113 7.63 14.42 0.88
CA THR A 113 6.28 14.19 1.41
C THR A 113 6.28 14.35 2.93
N CYS A 114 7.30 13.81 3.62
CA CYS A 114 7.47 14.00 5.06
C CYS A 114 7.63 15.47 5.48
N ASP A 115 8.38 16.26 4.70
CA ASP A 115 8.53 17.70 4.97
C ASP A 115 7.22 18.47 4.76
N THR A 116 6.43 18.06 3.76
CA THR A 116 5.22 18.76 3.32
C THR A 116 4.03 18.46 4.23
N TYR A 117 3.95 17.21 4.72
CA TYR A 117 2.88 16.72 5.57
C TYR A 117 3.43 16.17 6.90
N PRO A 118 4.01 17.03 7.75
CA PRO A 118 4.68 16.58 8.96
C PRO A 118 3.66 16.04 9.97
N VAL A 119 3.64 14.73 10.18
CA VAL A 119 2.89 14.09 11.28
C VAL A 119 3.79 13.12 12.03
N GLY A 120 4.16 13.49 13.26
CA GLY A 120 5.10 12.73 14.07
C GLY A 120 6.50 12.65 13.43
N SER A 121 7.23 11.57 13.73
CA SER A 121 8.49 11.19 13.10
C SER A 121 8.22 10.51 11.74
N CYS A 122 8.02 11.32 10.69
CA CYS A 122 7.88 10.78 9.35
C CYS A 122 9.24 10.23 8.87
N ASN A 123 9.30 8.92 8.62
CA ASN A 123 10.53 8.20 8.25
C ASN A 123 10.33 7.47 6.91
N SER A 124 10.14 8.22 5.83
CA SER A 124 9.94 7.71 4.46
C SER A 124 11.15 8.08 3.59
N GLY A 125 11.41 7.31 2.52
CA GLY A 125 12.52 7.55 1.59
C GLY A 125 13.18 6.25 1.13
N ALA A 126 14.51 6.19 1.21
CA ALA A 126 15.28 5.06 0.66
C ALA A 126 14.92 3.71 1.30
N GLN A 127 14.66 3.68 2.61
CA GLN A 127 14.33 2.47 3.34
C GLN A 127 12.90 1.96 3.11
N THR A 128 12.01 2.81 2.59
CA THR A 128 10.59 2.49 2.34
C THR A 128 10.27 2.33 0.85
N PHE A 129 11.26 2.52 -0.03
CA PHE A 129 11.08 2.50 -1.49
C PHE A 129 10.39 1.24 -2.01
N GLU A 130 10.75 0.07 -1.49
CA GLU A 130 10.20 -1.21 -1.96
C GLU A 130 8.73 -1.43 -1.53
N GLU A 131 8.18 -0.52 -0.71
CA GLU A 131 6.75 -0.46 -0.34
C GLU A 131 6.06 0.74 -1.01
N ASP A 132 6.72 1.90 -0.99
CA ASP A 132 6.25 3.16 -1.57
C ASP A 132 6.07 3.09 -3.09
N GLY A 133 6.94 2.36 -3.78
CA GLY A 133 6.87 2.16 -5.22
C GLY A 133 5.71 1.26 -5.62
N PRO A 134 5.52 0.07 -5.02
CA PRO A 134 4.32 -0.74 -5.20
C PRO A 134 3.01 -0.03 -4.85
N ASP A 135 3.01 0.85 -3.84
CA ASP A 135 1.87 1.73 -3.55
C ASP A 135 1.51 2.60 -4.76
N ILE A 136 2.49 3.35 -5.31
CA ILE A 136 2.26 4.22 -6.46
C ILE A 136 1.78 3.40 -7.66
N GLU A 137 2.52 2.37 -8.04
CA GLU A 137 2.27 1.64 -9.29
C GLU A 137 1.01 0.76 -9.18
N GLY A 138 0.77 0.15 -8.02
CA GLY A 138 -0.46 -0.58 -7.72
C GLY A 138 -1.68 0.31 -7.85
N GLN A 139 -1.61 1.54 -7.33
CA GLN A 139 -2.69 2.50 -7.44
C GLN A 139 -2.88 3.04 -8.86
N ARG A 140 -1.80 3.28 -9.62
CA ARG A 140 -1.89 3.70 -11.02
C ARG A 140 -2.62 2.66 -11.87
N ILE A 141 -2.29 1.37 -11.72
CA ILE A 141 -3.03 0.30 -12.41
C ILE A 141 -4.48 0.23 -11.93
N ASN A 142 -4.74 0.41 -10.63
CA ASN A 142 -6.09 0.41 -10.08
C ASN A 142 -6.95 1.55 -10.64
N TYR A 143 -6.38 2.74 -10.79
CA TYR A 143 -7.03 3.89 -11.42
C TYR A 143 -7.24 3.66 -12.92
N GLU A 144 -6.27 3.11 -13.64
CA GLU A 144 -6.45 2.67 -15.03
C GLU A 144 -7.61 1.68 -15.17
N PHE A 145 -7.77 0.77 -14.21
CA PHE A 145 -8.90 -0.14 -14.17
C PHE A 145 -10.24 0.60 -13.96
N LEU A 146 -10.29 1.62 -13.09
CA LEU A 146 -11.46 2.49 -12.95
C LEU A 146 -11.83 3.13 -14.30
N ILE A 147 -10.88 3.78 -14.97
CA ILE A 147 -11.13 4.52 -16.22
C ILE A 147 -11.52 3.59 -17.37
N ARG A 148 -10.92 2.40 -17.49
CA ARG A 148 -11.25 1.46 -18.58
C ARG A 148 -12.60 0.79 -18.43
N ASN A 149 -13.13 0.71 -17.21
CA ASN A 149 -14.39 0.02 -16.90
C ASN A 149 -15.56 0.98 -16.67
N ASN A 150 -15.38 2.28 -16.89
CA ASN A 150 -16.43 3.28 -16.77
C ASN A 150 -16.37 4.26 -17.93
N LYS A 151 -17.52 4.75 -18.37
CA LYS A 151 -17.63 5.87 -19.29
C LYS A 151 -17.38 7.19 -18.56
N GLU A 152 -17.05 8.24 -19.31
CA GLU A 152 -16.88 9.58 -18.75
C GLU A 152 -18.14 10.07 -18.00
N GLU A 153 -19.34 9.72 -18.47
CA GLU A 153 -20.59 10.07 -17.78
C GLU A 153 -20.72 9.35 -16.42
N GLU A 154 -20.28 8.09 -16.34
CA GLU A 154 -20.32 7.28 -15.11
C GLU A 154 -19.27 7.75 -14.08
N LEU A 155 -18.10 8.22 -14.56
CA LEU A 155 -17.07 8.82 -13.70
C LEU A 155 -17.53 10.14 -13.08
N ASN A 156 -18.32 10.92 -13.82
CA ASN A 156 -18.86 12.20 -13.39
C ASN A 156 -20.18 12.08 -12.60
N GLU A 157 -20.75 10.89 -12.49
CA GLU A 157 -21.95 10.64 -11.69
C GLU A 157 -21.70 10.97 -10.22
N ILE A 158 -22.60 11.76 -9.61
CA ILE A 158 -22.57 12.04 -8.18
C ILE A 158 -23.03 10.78 -7.44
N VAL A 159 -22.11 10.16 -6.72
CA VAL A 159 -22.33 8.91 -5.98
C VAL A 159 -22.53 9.13 -4.48
N PHE A 160 -22.19 10.32 -4.00
CA PHE A 160 -22.46 10.76 -2.64
C PHE A 160 -22.77 12.25 -2.62
N GLU A 161 -23.87 12.64 -1.95
CA GLU A 161 -24.27 14.03 -1.80
C GLU A 161 -24.76 14.30 -0.38
N SER A 162 -24.31 15.43 0.16
CA SER A 162 -24.70 15.99 1.45
C SER A 162 -24.76 17.51 1.34
N GLU A 163 -25.26 18.19 2.38
CA GLU A 163 -25.34 19.67 2.40
C GLU A 163 -24.00 20.39 2.16
N ARG A 164 -22.87 19.72 2.40
CA ARG A 164 -21.53 20.33 2.34
C ARG A 164 -20.59 19.69 1.32
N LEU A 165 -20.97 18.55 0.76
CA LEU A 165 -20.08 17.75 -0.05
C LEU A 165 -20.87 17.00 -1.12
N SER A 166 -20.45 17.17 -2.37
CA SER A 166 -20.90 16.41 -3.54
C SER A 166 -19.69 15.72 -4.13
N VAL A 167 -19.75 14.40 -4.26
CA VAL A 167 -18.62 13.55 -4.65
C VAL A 167 -19.03 12.75 -5.88
N ASN A 168 -18.28 12.92 -6.96
CA ASN A 168 -18.44 12.07 -8.14
C ASN A 168 -17.69 10.73 -7.98
N ARG A 169 -17.94 9.78 -8.88
CA ARG A 169 -17.33 8.44 -8.82
C ARG A 169 -15.79 8.48 -8.87
N GLU A 170 -15.19 9.36 -9.68
CA GLU A 170 -13.73 9.54 -9.75
C GLU A 170 -13.15 10.04 -8.42
N GLN A 171 -13.78 11.02 -7.78
CA GLN A 171 -13.39 11.52 -6.46
C GLN A 171 -13.61 10.46 -5.38
N ALA A 172 -14.70 9.68 -5.45
CA ALA A 172 -14.99 8.60 -4.50
C ALA A 172 -13.88 7.54 -4.49
N PHE A 173 -13.27 7.25 -5.65
CA PHE A 173 -12.11 6.35 -5.74
C PHE A 173 -10.91 6.86 -4.92
N PHE A 174 -10.59 8.15 -5.02
CA PHE A 174 -9.52 8.74 -4.23
C PHE A 174 -9.87 8.87 -2.74
N TYR A 175 -11.14 9.14 -2.40
CA TYR A 175 -11.59 9.07 -1.00
C TYR A 175 -11.43 7.67 -0.41
N LEU A 176 -11.79 6.62 -1.16
CA LEU A 176 -11.58 5.23 -0.74
C LEU A 176 -10.10 4.94 -0.50
N SER A 177 -9.22 5.49 -1.33
CA SER A 177 -7.76 5.38 -1.15
C SER A 177 -7.33 6.01 0.17
N GLY A 178 -7.84 7.20 0.49
CA GLY A 178 -7.60 7.85 1.78
C GLY A 178 -8.10 7.04 2.98
N ILE A 179 -9.33 6.52 2.90
CA ILE A 179 -9.91 5.68 3.95
C ILE A 179 -9.10 4.40 4.18
N THR A 180 -8.52 3.83 3.12
CA THR A 180 -7.68 2.61 3.20
C THR A 180 -6.48 2.80 4.12
N PHE A 181 -5.94 4.01 4.22
CA PHE A 181 -4.80 4.33 5.08
C PHE A 181 -5.19 5.06 6.39
N CYS A 182 -6.48 5.24 6.66
CA CYS A 182 -6.93 5.84 7.92
C CYS A 182 -6.51 4.98 9.11
N SER A 183 -5.70 5.56 10.00
CA SER A 183 -5.19 4.90 11.19
C SER A 183 -4.83 5.93 12.26
N GLU A 184 -4.74 5.49 13.52
CA GLU A 184 -4.21 6.33 14.59
C GLU A 184 -2.71 6.53 14.40
N ILE A 185 -2.28 7.76 14.13
CA ILE A 185 -0.87 8.09 13.98
C ILE A 185 -0.28 8.33 15.36
N LYS A 186 0.51 7.37 15.84
CA LYS A 186 1.38 7.57 17.01
C LYS A 186 2.74 8.06 16.50
N ALA A 187 3.30 9.10 17.13
CA ALA A 187 4.68 9.48 16.86
C ALA A 187 5.57 8.31 17.32
N ILE A 188 6.27 7.66 16.39
CA ILE A 188 7.15 6.53 16.68
C ILE A 188 8.59 7.01 16.50
N ASP A 189 9.26 7.37 17.59
CA ASP A 189 10.62 7.95 17.55
C ASP A 189 11.66 7.04 16.87
N ASN A 190 11.37 5.74 16.71
CA ASN A 190 12.21 4.76 16.01
C ASN A 190 11.37 3.85 15.09
N HIS A 191 10.95 4.40 13.95
CA HIS A 191 10.17 3.68 12.94
C HIS A 191 11.06 2.67 12.21
N THR A 192 10.89 1.38 12.52
CA THR A 192 11.63 0.24 11.93
C THR A 192 10.81 -0.53 10.90
N ASP A 193 9.55 -0.12 10.70
CA ASP A 193 8.70 -0.69 9.66
C ASP A 193 9.25 -0.26 8.29
N VAL A 194 9.23 -1.21 7.35
CA VAL A 194 9.64 -0.99 5.96
C VAL A 194 8.60 -0.16 5.20
N HIS A 195 7.38 -0.05 5.70
CA HIS A 195 6.36 0.81 5.11
C HIS A 195 6.50 2.24 5.61
N SER A 196 6.25 3.21 4.75
CA SER A 196 6.02 4.59 5.17
C SER A 196 4.84 4.68 6.14
N LEU A 197 4.82 5.72 6.99
CA LEU A 197 3.66 5.96 7.86
C LEU A 197 2.39 6.21 7.02
N PRO A 198 1.20 5.85 7.50
CA PRO A 198 0.00 5.85 6.66
C PRO A 198 -0.34 7.20 6.00
N HIS A 199 -0.05 8.34 6.66
CA HIS A 199 -0.22 9.66 6.06
C HIS A 199 0.76 9.94 4.90
N ALA A 200 2.01 9.46 5.01
CA ALA A 200 3.01 9.59 3.97
C ALA A 200 2.72 8.65 2.80
N ARG A 201 2.23 7.42 3.06
CA ARG A 201 1.74 6.50 2.03
C ARG A 201 0.67 7.15 1.17
N ILE A 202 -0.43 7.62 1.77
CA ILE A 202 -1.51 8.21 0.98
C ILE A 202 -1.10 9.50 0.26
N ASN A 203 -0.44 10.43 0.94
CA ASN A 203 -0.08 11.72 0.34
C ASN A 203 0.99 11.55 -0.74
N GLY A 204 2.00 10.72 -0.49
CA GLY A 204 3.07 10.41 -1.45
C GLY A 204 2.52 9.75 -2.70
N LEU A 205 1.63 8.77 -2.54
CA LEU A 205 0.94 8.09 -3.63
C LEU A 205 0.08 9.05 -4.48
N VAL A 206 -0.84 9.81 -3.89
CA VAL A 206 -1.76 10.64 -4.71
C VAL A 206 -1.06 11.85 -5.33
N THR A 207 0.02 12.34 -4.73
CA THR A 207 0.86 13.41 -5.32
C THR A 207 1.81 12.89 -6.40
N GLN A 208 1.76 11.61 -6.75
CA GLN A 208 2.35 11.04 -7.96
C GLN A 208 1.31 10.73 -9.04
N MET A 209 0.06 11.19 -8.86
CA MET A 209 -1.06 10.98 -9.77
C MET A 209 -1.63 12.34 -10.21
N PRO A 210 -1.27 12.85 -11.41
CA PRO A 210 -1.86 14.07 -11.97
C PRO A 210 -3.40 14.02 -12.06
N GLU A 211 -3.97 12.82 -12.10
CA GLU A 211 -5.40 12.57 -12.08
C GLU A 211 -6.05 12.96 -10.76
N PHE A 212 -5.35 12.83 -9.63
CA PHE A 212 -5.82 13.37 -8.35
C PHE A 212 -5.93 14.90 -8.43
N THR A 213 -4.89 15.55 -8.97
CA THR A 213 -4.90 17.02 -9.20
C THR A 213 -6.08 17.43 -10.06
N LYS A 214 -6.40 16.67 -11.11
CA LYS A 214 -7.56 16.93 -11.97
C LYS A 214 -8.88 16.72 -11.23
N ALA A 215 -9.05 15.59 -10.55
CA ALA A 215 -10.30 15.21 -9.88
C ALA A 215 -10.70 16.19 -8.74
N PHE A 216 -9.71 16.76 -8.05
CA PHE A 216 -9.93 17.72 -6.96
C PHE A 216 -9.64 19.18 -7.34
N PHE A 217 -9.36 19.46 -8.62
CA PHE A 217 -9.05 20.79 -9.12
C PHE A 217 -7.93 21.48 -8.33
N CYS A 218 -6.88 20.73 -7.99
CA CYS A 218 -5.77 21.26 -7.23
C CYS A 218 -5.07 22.38 -8.00
N SER A 219 -4.86 23.51 -7.33
CA SER A 219 -4.13 24.67 -7.86
C SER A 219 -2.64 24.58 -7.56
N SER A 220 -1.79 25.17 -8.39
CA SER A 220 -0.33 25.06 -8.27
C SER A 220 0.28 25.62 -6.98
N ASN A 221 -0.48 26.37 -6.19
CA ASN A 221 -0.09 26.86 -4.88
C ASN A 221 -0.53 25.93 -3.72
N GLN A 222 -1.18 24.80 -4.01
CA GLN A 222 -1.62 23.83 -3.02
C GLN A 222 -0.62 22.67 -2.93
N ALA A 223 -0.43 22.15 -1.72
CA ALA A 223 0.53 21.07 -1.47
C ALA A 223 0.26 19.79 -2.28
N MET A 224 -1.02 19.47 -2.52
CA MET A 224 -1.45 18.26 -3.25
C MET A 224 -1.33 18.39 -4.78
N TYR A 225 -0.84 19.51 -5.30
CA TYR A 225 -0.71 19.72 -6.74
C TYR A 225 0.51 18.98 -7.29
N THR A 226 0.29 18.26 -8.39
CA THR A 226 1.32 17.57 -9.15
C THR A 226 1.24 18.03 -10.60
N GLU A 227 2.40 18.35 -11.19
CA GLU A 227 2.48 18.68 -12.61
C GLU A 227 2.15 17.45 -13.48
N LYS A 228 1.67 17.71 -14.70
CA LYS A 228 1.32 16.67 -15.68
C LYS A 228 2.55 15.99 -16.27
#